data_AF-A0A524BL71-F1
#
_entry.id   AF-A0A524BL71-F1
#
_cell.length_a   1.000
_cell.length_b   1.000
_cell.length_c   1.000
_cell.angle_alpha   90.00
_cell.angle_beta   90.00
_cell.angle_gamma   90.00
#
_symmetry.space_group_name_H-M   'P 1'
#
loop_
_entity.id
_entity.type
_entity.pdbx_description
1 polymer ?
#
loop_
_entity_poly.entity_id
_entity_poly.type
_entity_poly.pdbx_seq_one_letter_code
_entity_poly.pdbx_strand_id
1 'polypeptide(L)'
;AGPLGSGEPTVEQLSAAVDALAASYDARLGGFGRAPKFPPSMVLEFLLRHAARTDDARALAMVEGTCEAMARGGMYDQLGGGFARYSVDDAWVVPHFEKMLYDNALLLRVYLHWWRLTGSPFAERIVRETAEFLLREMRTDEGAFAAAFDADSEGEEGRYYSWTPQQLVEVLGEDDGRWAADLFTVTPEGTFEHGTSTLQLLRDPDDAARWQRVRDTLLAARGHRVPPARDDKVVAAWNGLAIAALAEAGALLDEPEWIEAARTAADLLLTVHLGVDDEGDRLVRTSRDGRPGDTDGVLEDYADVAEGFLALYSVTGEDEWLAFAGVLLDVVLAHFRDGHGGFFD
;
A
#
# COMPACT_ATOMS: atom_id res chain seq x y z
N ALA A 1 20.83 -2.98 -20.27
CA ALA A 1 19.85 -2.06 -20.90
C ALA A 1 20.62 -0.87 -21.43
N GLY A 2 20.43 -0.49 -22.69
CA GLY A 2 20.95 0.80 -23.20
C GLY A 2 20.16 1.96 -22.57
N PRO A 3 20.63 3.21 -22.68
CA PRO A 3 19.86 4.36 -22.23
C PRO A 3 18.49 4.36 -22.92
N LEU A 4 17.43 4.63 -22.15
CA LEU A 4 16.11 4.93 -22.72
C LEU A 4 16.32 6.06 -23.73
N GLY A 5 15.88 5.85 -24.98
CA GLY A 5 15.96 6.90 -26.00
C GLY A 5 15.18 8.14 -25.56
N SER A 6 15.57 9.31 -26.03
CA SER A 6 14.82 10.55 -25.80
C SER A 6 13.49 10.50 -26.57
N GLY A 7 12.40 10.15 -25.87
CA GLY A 7 11.05 10.08 -26.43
C GLY A 7 10.09 9.27 -25.54
N GLU A 8 8.78 9.39 -25.81
CA GLU A 8 7.78 8.54 -25.14
C GLU A 8 8.01 7.06 -25.48
N PRO A 9 7.80 6.12 -24.53
CA PRO A 9 7.95 4.69 -24.79
C PRO A 9 7.02 4.19 -25.92
N THR A 10 7.56 3.46 -26.89
CA THR A 10 6.75 2.86 -27.97
C THR A 10 6.02 1.60 -27.49
N VAL A 11 4.95 1.21 -28.19
CA VAL A 11 4.19 -0.02 -27.89
C VAL A 11 5.10 -1.25 -27.93
N GLU A 12 6.05 -1.32 -28.86
CA GLU A 12 7.02 -2.41 -28.97
C GLU A 12 7.96 -2.46 -27.76
N GLN A 13 8.39 -1.30 -27.25
CA GLN A 13 9.21 -1.23 -26.03
C GLN A 13 8.43 -1.70 -24.80
N LEU A 14 7.15 -1.32 -24.69
CA LEU A 14 6.29 -1.79 -23.61
C LEU A 14 6.06 -3.31 -23.69
N SER A 15 5.81 -3.87 -24.88
CA SER A 15 5.67 -5.31 -25.05
C SER A 15 6.96 -6.07 -24.75
N ALA A 16 8.12 -5.55 -25.18
CA ALA A 16 9.41 -6.15 -24.86
C ALA A 16 9.71 -6.13 -23.35
N ALA A 17 9.26 -5.10 -22.63
CA ALA A 17 9.36 -5.04 -21.17
C ALA A 17 8.53 -6.14 -20.50
N VAL A 18 7.31 -6.42 -21.00
CA VAL A 18 6.49 -7.54 -20.51
C VAL A 18 7.16 -8.88 -20.74
N ASP A 19 7.77 -9.10 -21.91
CA ASP A 19 8.50 -10.35 -22.19
C ASP A 19 9.71 -10.53 -21.25
N ALA A 20 10.43 -9.45 -20.94
CA ALA A 20 11.52 -9.47 -19.97
C ALA A 20 11.02 -9.79 -18.55
N LEU A 21 9.91 -9.19 -18.13
CA LEU A 21 9.27 -9.48 -16.85
C LEU A 21 8.84 -10.95 -16.76
N ALA A 22 8.15 -11.46 -17.79
CA ALA A 22 7.71 -12.84 -17.86
C ALA A 22 8.86 -13.85 -17.77
N ALA A 23 10.03 -13.53 -18.33
CA ALA A 23 11.22 -14.37 -18.23
C ALA A 23 11.82 -14.42 -16.82
N SER A 24 11.53 -13.43 -15.98
CA SER A 24 12.04 -13.33 -14.59
C SER A 24 10.99 -13.65 -13.51
N TYR A 25 9.74 -13.88 -13.90
CA TYR A 25 8.63 -14.15 -13.00
C TYR A 25 8.74 -15.52 -12.33
N ASP A 26 8.58 -15.55 -11.00
CA ASP A 26 8.47 -16.81 -10.26
C ASP A 26 7.00 -17.24 -10.19
N ALA A 27 6.59 -18.11 -11.11
CA ALA A 27 5.21 -18.62 -11.13
C ALA A 27 4.84 -19.53 -9.95
N ARG A 28 5.83 -20.02 -9.18
CA ARG A 28 5.58 -20.89 -8.02
C ARG A 28 5.32 -20.07 -6.76
N LEU A 29 6.06 -18.98 -6.55
CA LEU A 29 5.96 -18.13 -5.36
C LEU A 29 5.28 -16.78 -5.62
N GLY A 30 4.92 -16.48 -6.87
CA GLY A 30 4.45 -15.16 -7.30
C GLY A 30 5.58 -14.12 -7.26
N GLY A 31 5.44 -13.01 -7.96
CA GLY A 31 6.40 -11.91 -7.95
C GLY A 31 7.72 -12.16 -8.68
N PHE A 32 8.70 -11.31 -8.36
CA PHE A 32 9.97 -11.19 -9.07
C PHE A 32 11.14 -11.14 -8.09
N GLY A 33 12.33 -11.53 -8.54
CA GLY A 33 13.55 -11.45 -7.75
C GLY A 33 13.70 -12.56 -6.69
N ARG A 34 14.51 -12.30 -5.66
CA ARG A 34 14.81 -13.22 -4.54
C ARG A 34 14.68 -12.46 -3.22
N ALA A 35 14.78 -13.17 -2.10
CA ALA A 35 14.86 -12.62 -0.75
C ALA A 35 16.02 -11.60 -0.58
N PRO A 36 15.81 -10.46 0.13
CA PRO A 36 14.51 -9.95 0.59
C PRO A 36 13.65 -9.47 -0.57
N LYS A 37 12.35 -9.71 -0.48
CA LYS A 37 11.40 -9.54 -1.59
C LYS A 37 10.42 -8.40 -1.31
N PHE A 38 10.43 -7.40 -2.18
CA PHE A 38 9.61 -6.19 -2.07
C PHE A 38 8.36 -6.27 -2.95
N PRO A 39 7.22 -5.70 -2.52
CA PRO A 39 6.05 -5.54 -3.38
C PRO A 39 6.42 -4.76 -4.65
N PRO A 40 6.26 -5.33 -5.85
CA PRO A 40 6.67 -4.68 -7.09
C PRO A 40 5.53 -3.80 -7.64
N SER A 41 4.94 -2.92 -6.81
CA SER A 41 3.67 -2.24 -7.09
C SER A 41 3.65 -1.49 -8.44
N MET A 42 4.72 -0.76 -8.77
CA MET A 42 4.81 -0.05 -10.05
C MET A 42 4.89 -0.99 -11.26
N VAL A 43 5.54 -2.15 -11.11
CA VAL A 43 5.57 -3.19 -12.14
C VAL A 43 4.18 -3.81 -12.31
N LEU A 44 3.47 -4.05 -11.21
CA LEU A 44 2.11 -4.62 -11.24
C LEU A 44 1.12 -3.66 -11.89
N GLU A 45 1.19 -2.37 -11.57
CA GLU A 45 0.37 -1.33 -12.20
C GLU A 45 0.67 -1.23 -13.71
N PHE A 46 1.94 -1.29 -14.10
CA PHE A 46 2.33 -1.37 -15.51
C PHE A 46 1.73 -2.59 -16.21
N LEU A 47 1.82 -3.77 -15.60
CA LEU A 47 1.27 -5.01 -16.15
C LEU A 47 -0.26 -4.97 -16.27
N LEU A 48 -0.97 -4.39 -15.29
CA LEU A 48 -2.42 -4.18 -15.34
C LEU A 48 -2.81 -3.27 -16.52
N ARG A 49 -2.15 -2.12 -16.67
CA ARG A 49 -2.38 -1.20 -17.79
C ARG A 49 -2.06 -1.84 -19.13
N HIS A 50 -1.01 -2.66 -19.19
CA HIS A 50 -0.68 -3.43 -20.39
C HIS A 50 -1.81 -4.43 -20.71
N ALA A 51 -2.20 -5.26 -19.76
CA ALA A 51 -3.26 -6.27 -19.93
C ALA A 51 -4.58 -5.63 -20.37
N ALA A 52 -4.99 -4.52 -19.75
CA ALA A 52 -6.22 -3.80 -20.10
C ALA A 52 -6.20 -3.23 -21.54
N ARG A 53 -5.02 -2.93 -22.08
CA ARG A 53 -4.86 -2.35 -23.43
C ARG A 53 -4.71 -3.42 -24.52
N THR A 54 -4.16 -4.59 -24.20
CA THR A 54 -3.75 -5.60 -25.20
C THR A 54 -4.42 -6.96 -25.04
N ASP A 55 -5.18 -7.17 -23.97
CA ASP A 55 -5.71 -8.48 -23.56
C ASP A 55 -4.60 -9.54 -23.36
N ASP A 56 -3.36 -9.15 -23.02
CA ASP A 56 -2.28 -10.12 -22.73
C ASP A 56 -2.53 -10.86 -21.41
N ALA A 57 -3.06 -12.08 -21.51
CA ALA A 57 -3.33 -12.96 -20.38
C ALA A 57 -2.08 -13.31 -19.54
N ARG A 58 -0.87 -13.26 -20.09
CA ARG A 58 0.36 -13.50 -19.32
C ARG A 58 0.63 -12.35 -18.36
N ALA A 59 0.41 -11.11 -18.81
CA ALA A 59 0.57 -9.93 -17.97
C ALA A 59 -0.41 -9.96 -16.79
N LEU A 60 -1.68 -10.30 -17.05
CA LEU A 60 -2.69 -10.46 -16.01
C LEU A 60 -2.32 -11.60 -15.04
N ALA A 61 -1.91 -12.77 -15.54
CA ALA A 61 -1.54 -13.90 -14.69
C ALA A 61 -0.35 -13.61 -13.75
N MET A 62 0.61 -12.77 -14.19
CA MET A 62 1.70 -12.31 -13.32
C MET A 62 1.18 -11.40 -12.20
N VAL A 63 0.22 -10.54 -12.50
CA VAL A 63 -0.40 -9.67 -11.50
C VAL A 63 -1.18 -10.49 -10.48
N GLU A 64 -2.07 -11.37 -10.96
CA GLU A 64 -2.91 -12.23 -10.13
C GLU A 64 -2.05 -13.09 -9.20
N GLY A 65 -1.09 -13.83 -9.74
CA GLY A 65 -0.24 -14.71 -8.94
C GLY A 65 0.65 -13.95 -7.95
N THR A 66 1.12 -12.75 -8.29
CA THR A 66 1.89 -11.93 -7.34
C THR A 66 1.01 -11.37 -6.22
N CYS A 67 -0.14 -10.79 -6.56
CA CYS A 67 -1.06 -10.23 -5.58
C CYS A 67 -1.61 -11.31 -4.65
N GLU A 68 -2.09 -12.43 -5.17
CA GLU A 68 -2.55 -13.54 -4.32
C GLU A 68 -1.45 -14.05 -3.39
N ALA A 69 -0.22 -14.24 -3.88
CA ALA A 69 0.88 -14.71 -3.03
C ALA A 69 1.19 -13.72 -1.89
N MET A 70 1.21 -12.42 -2.17
CA MET A 70 1.43 -11.39 -1.15
C MET A 70 0.29 -11.35 -0.12
N ALA A 71 -0.97 -11.30 -0.58
CA ALA A 71 -2.14 -11.16 0.30
C ALA A 71 -2.48 -12.44 1.08
N ARG A 72 -2.07 -13.62 0.61
CA ARG A 72 -2.21 -14.89 1.35
C ARG A 72 -1.05 -15.17 2.29
N GLY A 73 0.12 -14.57 2.03
CA GLY A 73 1.31 -14.69 2.86
C GLY A 73 1.23 -13.94 4.19
N GLY A 74 2.31 -14.02 4.96
CA GLY A 74 2.43 -13.33 6.25
C GLY A 74 2.80 -11.86 6.15
N MET A 75 3.14 -11.36 4.96
CA MET A 75 3.37 -9.92 4.74
C MET A 75 2.09 -9.07 4.77
N TYR A 76 0.93 -9.70 4.51
CA TYR A 76 -0.36 -9.07 4.66
C TYR A 76 -0.91 -9.36 6.05
N ASP A 77 -1.33 -8.32 6.75
CA ASP A 77 -1.91 -8.47 8.08
C ASP A 77 -3.32 -9.06 7.97
N GLN A 78 -3.42 -10.38 8.14
CA GLN A 78 -4.66 -11.14 8.01
C GLN A 78 -5.77 -10.74 9.01
N LEU A 79 -5.44 -9.98 10.06
CA LEU A 79 -6.42 -9.50 11.04
C LEU A 79 -6.80 -8.04 10.79
N GLY A 80 -5.80 -7.17 10.68
CA GLY A 80 -5.97 -5.71 10.65
C GLY A 80 -5.93 -5.08 9.26
N GLY A 81 -5.54 -5.83 8.23
CA GLY A 81 -5.28 -5.28 6.91
C GLY A 81 -3.97 -4.48 6.82
N GLY A 82 -3.65 -4.09 5.60
CA GLY A 82 -2.39 -3.44 5.25
C GLY A 82 -1.21 -4.42 5.15
N PHE A 83 -0.20 -3.97 4.42
CA PHE A 83 1.00 -4.72 4.08
C PHE A 83 2.20 -4.20 4.86
N ALA A 84 3.04 -5.14 5.28
CA ALA A 84 4.42 -4.87 5.66
C ALA A 84 5.27 -4.50 4.42
N ARG A 85 6.35 -3.77 4.65
CA ARG A 85 7.19 -3.17 3.61
C ARG A 85 7.80 -4.19 2.66
N TYR A 86 8.30 -5.30 3.19
CA TYR A 86 8.86 -6.39 2.41
C TYR A 86 8.86 -7.71 3.17
N SER A 87 9.09 -8.81 2.46
CA SER A 87 9.30 -10.14 3.02
C SER A 87 10.80 -10.45 3.09
N VAL A 88 11.27 -10.96 4.23
CA VAL A 88 12.68 -11.37 4.38
C VAL A 88 12.97 -12.66 3.62
N ASP A 89 11.96 -13.50 3.38
CA ASP A 89 12.03 -14.69 2.53
C ASP A 89 11.38 -14.48 1.15
N ASP A 90 11.53 -15.48 0.26
CA ASP A 90 11.05 -15.43 -1.12
C ASP A 90 9.58 -15.84 -1.30
N ALA A 91 8.97 -16.43 -0.28
CA ALA A 91 7.62 -17.00 -0.27
C ALA A 91 6.58 -16.09 0.41
N TRP A 92 6.96 -14.86 0.79
CA TRP A 92 6.10 -13.87 1.42
C TRP A 92 5.62 -14.26 2.83
N VAL A 93 6.35 -15.12 3.54
CA VAL A 93 5.93 -15.69 4.82
C VAL A 93 6.31 -14.81 6.00
N VAL A 94 7.55 -14.35 6.04
CA VAL A 94 8.12 -13.58 7.16
C VAL A 94 8.32 -12.14 6.69
N PRO A 95 7.52 -11.18 7.19
CA PRO A 95 7.72 -9.78 6.86
C PRO A 95 8.90 -9.18 7.62
N HIS A 96 9.44 -8.10 7.08
CA HIS A 96 9.99 -7.02 7.89
C HIS A 96 8.82 -6.14 8.31
N PHE A 97 8.44 -6.18 9.59
CA PHE A 97 7.09 -5.81 10.05
C PHE A 97 6.74 -4.31 9.96
N GLU A 98 7.69 -3.47 9.54
CA GLU A 98 7.47 -2.06 9.21
C GLU A 98 6.35 -1.93 8.18
N LYS A 99 5.38 -1.03 8.41
CA LYS A 99 4.31 -0.72 7.45
C LYS A 99 4.45 0.73 6.99
N MET A 100 4.70 0.94 5.70
CA MET A 100 4.86 2.28 5.14
C MET A 100 3.57 2.75 4.45
N LEU A 101 3.31 4.07 4.49
CA LEU A 101 2.15 4.66 3.83
C LEU A 101 2.21 4.47 2.31
N TYR A 102 3.35 4.76 1.68
CA TYR A 102 3.48 4.68 0.22
C TYR A 102 3.26 3.25 -0.30
N ASP A 103 3.78 2.23 0.39
CA ASP A 103 3.57 0.83 0.01
C ASP A 103 2.09 0.47 0.02
N ASN A 104 1.38 0.86 1.09
CA ASN A 104 -0.04 0.58 1.26
C ASN A 104 -0.91 1.38 0.29
N ALA A 105 -0.57 2.64 0.01
CA ALA A 105 -1.27 3.45 -0.99
C ALA A 105 -1.11 2.89 -2.41
N LEU A 106 0.11 2.51 -2.79
CA LEU A 106 0.39 1.91 -4.10
C LEU A 106 -0.28 0.54 -4.24
N LEU A 107 -0.21 -0.31 -3.22
CA LEU A 107 -0.88 -1.61 -3.24
C LEU A 107 -2.41 -1.46 -3.25
N LEU A 108 -2.98 -0.52 -2.50
CA LEU A 108 -4.41 -0.22 -2.56
C LEU A 108 -4.87 0.04 -4.01
N ARG A 109 -4.13 0.87 -4.77
CA ARG A 109 -4.44 1.11 -6.19
C ARG A 109 -4.24 -0.11 -7.08
N VAL A 110 -3.14 -0.86 -6.90
CA VAL A 110 -2.89 -2.09 -7.69
C VAL A 110 -4.04 -3.09 -7.52
N TYR A 111 -4.47 -3.36 -6.28
CA TYR A 111 -5.58 -4.28 -6.04
C TYR A 111 -6.92 -3.71 -6.53
N LEU A 112 -7.14 -2.40 -6.42
CA LEU A 112 -8.34 -1.73 -6.95
C LEU A 112 -8.42 -1.87 -8.47
N HIS A 113 -7.32 -1.63 -9.18
CA HIS A 113 -7.25 -1.77 -10.62
C HIS A 113 -7.37 -3.23 -11.07
N TRP A 114 -6.80 -4.16 -10.33
CA TRP A 114 -7.00 -5.59 -10.59
C TRP A 114 -8.48 -5.99 -10.41
N TRP A 115 -9.12 -5.59 -9.31
CA TRP A 115 -10.55 -5.79 -9.11
C TRP A 115 -11.37 -5.15 -10.23
N ARG A 116 -11.09 -3.91 -10.60
CA ARG A 116 -11.82 -3.20 -11.66
C ARG A 116 -11.72 -3.92 -13.01
N LEU A 117 -10.56 -4.50 -13.30
CA LEU A 117 -10.32 -5.21 -14.55
C LEU A 117 -11.00 -6.59 -14.59
N THR A 118 -11.11 -7.28 -13.46
CA THR A 118 -11.48 -8.71 -13.41
C THR A 118 -12.77 -9.03 -12.67
N GLY A 119 -13.23 -8.13 -11.80
CA GLY A 119 -14.30 -8.37 -10.83
C GLY A 119 -13.90 -9.31 -9.68
N SER A 120 -12.60 -9.54 -9.44
CA SER A 120 -12.10 -10.49 -8.42
C SER A 120 -12.58 -10.12 -7.00
N PRO A 121 -13.45 -10.92 -6.35
CA PRO A 121 -13.90 -10.64 -4.99
C PRO A 121 -12.76 -10.69 -3.97
N PHE A 122 -11.73 -11.48 -4.26
CA PHE A 122 -10.51 -11.52 -3.45
C PHE A 122 -9.80 -10.17 -3.48
N ALA A 123 -9.62 -9.58 -4.66
CA ALA A 123 -9.00 -8.27 -4.79
C ALA A 123 -9.82 -7.18 -4.09
N GLU A 124 -11.15 -7.19 -4.25
CA GLU A 124 -12.04 -6.24 -3.55
C GLU A 124 -11.87 -6.29 -2.02
N ARG A 125 -11.80 -7.49 -1.45
CA ARG A 125 -11.58 -7.66 -0.01
C ARG A 125 -10.29 -6.98 0.44
N ILE A 126 -9.20 -7.17 -0.30
CA ILE A 126 -7.90 -6.57 0.04
C ILE A 126 -7.93 -5.05 -0.12
N VAL A 127 -8.66 -4.51 -1.10
CA VAL A 127 -8.88 -3.05 -1.25
C VAL A 127 -9.57 -2.50 0.00
N ARG A 128 -10.71 -3.10 0.39
CA ARG A 128 -11.49 -2.67 1.55
C ARG A 128 -10.68 -2.72 2.84
N GLU A 129 -10.06 -3.87 3.12
CA GLU A 129 -9.27 -4.07 4.33
C GLU A 129 -8.02 -3.16 4.39
N THR A 130 -7.41 -2.84 3.25
CA THR A 130 -6.28 -1.89 3.20
C THR A 130 -6.73 -0.44 3.38
N ALA A 131 -7.83 -0.02 2.75
CA ALA A 131 -8.39 1.31 2.96
C ALA A 131 -8.81 1.53 4.42
N GLU A 132 -9.48 0.55 5.03
CA GLU A 132 -9.84 0.56 6.45
C GLU A 132 -8.61 0.62 7.36
N PHE A 133 -7.53 -0.09 7.02
CA PHE A 133 -6.26 0.02 7.74
C PHE A 133 -5.70 1.46 7.70
N LEU A 134 -5.67 2.10 6.53
CA LEU A 134 -5.18 3.47 6.39
C LEU A 134 -6.00 4.44 7.27
N LEU A 135 -7.34 4.32 7.22
CA LEU A 135 -8.24 5.19 7.98
C LEU A 135 -8.18 4.97 9.48
N ARG A 136 -8.05 3.72 9.92
CA ARG A 136 -8.08 3.35 11.34
C ARG A 136 -6.74 3.56 12.03
N GLU A 137 -5.64 3.20 11.38
CA GLU A 137 -4.32 3.12 12.02
C GLU A 137 -3.39 4.27 11.60
N MET A 138 -3.42 4.64 10.31
CA MET A 138 -2.46 5.63 9.76
C MET A 138 -2.96 7.07 9.84
N ARG A 139 -4.26 7.31 10.06
CA ARG A 139 -4.78 8.69 10.13
C ARG A 139 -4.22 9.45 11.35
N THR A 140 -3.75 10.67 11.12
CA THR A 140 -3.30 11.59 12.18
C THR A 140 -4.46 12.43 12.70
N ASP A 141 -4.28 13.09 13.84
CA ASP A 141 -5.30 13.96 14.44
C ASP A 141 -5.60 15.19 13.55
N GLU A 142 -4.65 15.60 12.71
CA GLU A 142 -4.81 16.70 11.74
C GLU A 142 -5.56 16.25 10.47
N GLY A 143 -5.75 14.94 10.28
CA GLY A 143 -6.59 14.37 9.23
C GLY A 143 -5.88 13.80 8.02
N ALA A 144 -4.56 14.00 7.89
CA ALA A 144 -3.72 13.32 6.91
C ALA A 144 -3.24 11.95 7.42
N PHE A 145 -2.28 11.33 6.75
CA PHE A 145 -1.77 10.00 7.09
C PHE A 145 -0.29 10.04 7.51
N ALA A 146 -0.02 9.32 8.61
CA ALA A 146 1.30 9.08 9.16
C ALA A 146 2.20 8.33 8.17
N ALA A 147 3.51 8.52 8.31
CA ALA A 147 4.51 7.98 7.40
C ALA A 147 4.60 6.46 7.47
N ALA A 148 4.66 5.91 8.69
CA ALA A 148 4.92 4.49 8.90
C ALA A 148 4.53 3.99 10.30
N PHE A 149 4.51 2.68 10.44
CA PHE A 149 4.73 1.97 11.71
C PHE A 149 6.09 1.30 11.70
N ASP A 150 6.81 1.37 12.81
CA ASP A 150 8.08 0.66 13.02
C ASP A 150 7.89 -0.86 12.98
N ALA A 151 8.98 -1.61 12.78
CA ALA A 151 8.97 -3.07 12.79
C ALA A 151 8.94 -3.64 14.23
N ASP A 152 9.54 -2.91 15.17
CA ASP A 152 9.72 -3.34 16.55
C ASP A 152 8.52 -3.01 17.45
N SER A 153 8.20 -3.95 18.34
CA SER A 153 7.29 -3.75 19.45
C SER A 153 7.93 -4.28 20.73
N GLU A 154 8.05 -3.44 21.76
CA GLU A 154 8.80 -3.76 22.99
C GLU A 154 10.29 -4.12 22.75
N GLY A 155 10.87 -3.65 21.64
CA GLY A 155 12.25 -3.99 21.24
C GLY A 155 12.40 -5.40 20.65
N GLU A 156 11.28 -6.06 20.31
CA GLU A 156 11.24 -7.33 19.60
C GLU A 156 10.42 -7.16 18.30
N GLU A 157 11.05 -7.44 17.15
CA GLU A 157 10.40 -7.38 15.85
C GLU A 157 9.26 -8.40 15.75
N GLY A 158 8.11 -8.00 15.20
CA GLY A 158 7.02 -8.93 14.87
C GLY A 158 6.19 -9.47 16.03
N ARG A 159 6.59 -9.23 17.28
CA ARG A 159 5.88 -9.68 18.51
C ARG A 159 4.40 -9.25 18.55
N TYR A 160 4.09 -8.07 18.04
CA TYR A 160 2.71 -7.58 17.96
C TYR A 160 1.84 -8.44 17.03
N TYR A 161 2.44 -8.99 15.97
CA TYR A 161 1.73 -9.63 14.86
C TYR A 161 1.75 -11.16 14.89
N SER A 162 2.74 -11.79 15.55
CA SER A 162 2.92 -13.25 15.57
C SER A 162 2.18 -13.95 16.72
N TRP A 163 1.87 -15.23 16.52
CA TRP A 163 1.06 -16.03 17.45
C TRP A 163 1.62 -17.43 17.66
N THR A 164 1.39 -18.01 18.84
CA THR A 164 1.57 -19.45 19.10
C THR A 164 0.21 -20.17 19.13
N PRO A 165 0.18 -21.50 18.92
CA PRO A 165 -1.07 -22.26 19.05
C PRO A 165 -1.73 -22.09 20.43
N GLN A 166 -0.91 -21.99 21.49
CA GLN A 166 -1.39 -21.80 22.86
C GLN A 166 -2.09 -20.45 23.03
N GLN A 167 -1.51 -19.36 22.49
CA GLN A 167 -2.13 -18.03 22.55
C GLN A 167 -3.48 -18.01 21.81
N LEU A 168 -3.58 -18.70 20.68
CA LEU A 168 -4.86 -18.82 19.95
C LEU A 168 -5.92 -19.54 20.80
N VAL A 169 -5.55 -20.65 21.45
CA VAL A 169 -6.46 -21.38 22.36
C VAL A 169 -6.83 -20.57 23.59
N GLU A 170 -5.92 -19.79 24.16
CA GLU A 170 -6.19 -18.92 25.30
C GLU A 170 -7.22 -17.83 24.97
N VAL A 171 -7.15 -17.26 23.76
CA VAL A 171 -8.05 -16.18 23.33
C VAL A 171 -9.40 -16.72 22.83
N LEU A 172 -9.38 -17.80 22.04
CA LEU A 172 -10.56 -18.28 21.30
C LEU A 172 -11.23 -19.50 21.97
N GLY A 173 -10.58 -20.13 22.94
CA GLY A 173 -10.94 -21.44 23.44
C GLY A 173 -10.44 -22.58 22.56
N GLU A 174 -10.64 -23.82 23.03
CA GLU A 174 -10.01 -25.02 22.44
C GLU A 174 -10.41 -25.28 20.97
N ASP A 175 -11.70 -25.16 20.65
CA ASP A 175 -12.22 -25.48 19.31
C ASP A 175 -11.81 -24.40 18.30
N ASP A 176 -12.19 -23.15 18.53
CA ASP A 176 -11.85 -22.03 17.65
C ASP A 176 -10.35 -21.76 17.60
N GLY A 177 -9.61 -21.97 18.70
CA GLY A 177 -8.16 -21.82 18.72
C GLY A 177 -7.43 -22.84 17.83
N ARG A 178 -7.84 -24.12 17.86
CA ARG A 178 -7.28 -25.15 16.96
C ARG A 178 -7.68 -24.92 15.51
N TRP A 179 -8.93 -24.52 15.28
CA TRP A 179 -9.40 -24.18 13.94
C TRP A 179 -8.62 -22.99 13.35
N ALA A 180 -8.41 -21.93 14.14
CA ALA A 180 -7.62 -20.77 13.75
C ALA A 180 -6.15 -21.15 13.48
N ALA A 181 -5.57 -22.02 14.30
CA ALA A 181 -4.19 -22.46 14.11
C ALA A 181 -3.99 -23.19 12.78
N ASP A 182 -4.91 -24.07 12.40
CA ASP A 182 -4.91 -24.74 11.09
C ASP A 182 -5.10 -23.74 9.94
N LEU A 183 -6.11 -22.87 10.05
CA LEU A 183 -6.43 -21.91 8.99
C LEU A 183 -5.29 -20.93 8.74
N PHE A 184 -4.65 -20.43 9.81
CA PHE A 184 -3.59 -19.43 9.74
C PHE A 184 -2.18 -20.00 9.61
N THR A 185 -2.03 -21.32 9.52
CA THR A 185 -0.72 -21.98 9.49
C THR A 185 0.13 -21.67 10.74
N VAL A 186 -0.49 -21.62 11.92
CA VAL A 186 0.20 -21.42 13.19
C VAL A 186 0.59 -22.77 13.78
N THR A 187 1.89 -23.08 13.74
CA THR A 187 2.43 -24.40 14.13
C THR A 187 3.16 -24.34 15.48
N PRO A 188 3.35 -25.48 16.17
CA PRO A 188 4.19 -25.55 17.37
C PRO A 188 5.66 -25.20 17.13
N GLU A 189 6.18 -25.50 15.92
CA GLU A 189 7.54 -25.16 15.53
C GLU A 189 7.72 -23.67 15.24
N GLY A 190 6.65 -22.99 14.84
CA GLY A 190 6.67 -21.61 14.39
C GLY A 190 7.13 -21.45 12.94
N THR A 191 6.59 -20.46 12.24
CA THR A 191 7.14 -19.95 10.97
C THR A 191 8.06 -18.74 11.18
N PHE A 192 8.12 -18.24 12.41
CA PHE A 192 8.91 -17.08 12.83
C PHE A 192 9.62 -17.36 14.16
N GLU A 193 10.37 -16.38 14.66
CA GLU A 193 11.20 -16.49 15.85
C GLU A 193 10.42 -16.94 17.09
N HIS A 194 11.15 -17.53 18.04
CA HIS A 194 10.63 -17.96 19.35
C HIS A 194 9.43 -18.93 19.29
N GLY A 195 9.29 -19.71 18.21
CA GLY A 195 8.19 -20.66 18.04
C GLY A 195 6.84 -20.00 17.75
N THR A 196 6.87 -18.73 17.35
CA THR A 196 5.69 -18.00 16.88
C THR A 196 5.51 -18.17 15.38
N SER A 197 4.31 -17.93 14.86
CA SER A 197 4.03 -17.94 13.44
C SER A 197 3.43 -16.61 13.00
N THR A 198 3.82 -16.16 11.81
CA THR A 198 3.09 -15.14 11.05
C THR A 198 1.80 -15.76 10.52
N LEU A 199 0.71 -15.00 10.61
CA LEU A 199 -0.58 -15.50 10.14
C LEU A 199 -0.61 -15.51 8.61
N GLN A 200 -0.92 -16.67 8.02
CA GLN A 200 -1.04 -16.85 6.58
C GLN A 200 -2.43 -17.38 6.24
N LEU A 201 -3.11 -16.80 5.25
CA LEU A 201 -4.44 -17.26 4.82
C LEU A 201 -4.34 -17.94 3.45
N LEU A 202 -3.68 -19.10 3.43
CA LEU A 202 -3.37 -19.85 2.20
C LEU A 202 -4.61 -20.42 1.50
N ARG A 203 -5.73 -20.51 2.21
CA ARG A 203 -7.03 -20.95 1.71
C ARG A 203 -8.14 -20.07 2.26
N ASP A 204 -9.20 -19.92 1.49
CA ASP A 204 -10.37 -19.18 1.95
C ASP A 204 -11.10 -19.99 3.04
N PRO A 205 -11.68 -19.33 4.06
CA PRO A 205 -12.38 -20.02 5.14
C PRO A 205 -13.70 -20.62 4.65
N ASP A 206 -13.93 -21.90 4.94
CA ASP A 206 -15.15 -22.62 4.56
C ASP A 206 -16.41 -22.17 5.37
N ASP A 207 -16.19 -21.50 6.50
CA ASP A 207 -17.25 -20.94 7.37
C ASP A 207 -16.96 -19.45 7.59
N ALA A 208 -17.59 -18.60 6.78
CA ALA A 208 -17.42 -17.15 6.82
C ALA A 208 -17.87 -16.53 8.16
N ALA A 209 -18.89 -17.09 8.81
CA ALA A 209 -19.39 -16.56 10.08
C ALA A 209 -18.43 -16.88 11.22
N ARG A 210 -17.87 -18.10 11.26
CA ARG A 210 -16.82 -18.47 12.21
C ARG A 210 -15.56 -17.66 11.99
N TRP A 211 -15.14 -17.52 10.72
CA TRP A 211 -14.02 -16.68 10.33
C TRP A 211 -14.12 -15.27 10.88
N GLN A 212 -15.24 -14.58 10.62
CA GLN A 212 -15.40 -13.19 11.04
C GLN A 212 -15.28 -13.06 12.57
N ARG A 213 -15.97 -13.92 13.33
CA ARG A 213 -15.90 -13.90 14.80
C ARG A 213 -14.48 -14.16 15.32
N VAL A 214 -13.77 -15.12 14.73
CA VAL A 214 -12.40 -15.47 15.12
C VAL A 214 -11.45 -14.31 14.82
N ARG A 215 -11.52 -13.75 13.61
CA ARG A 215 -10.71 -12.59 13.21
C ARG A 215 -10.95 -11.40 14.13
N ASP A 216 -12.20 -11.05 14.40
CA ASP A 216 -12.55 -9.92 15.27
C ASP A 216 -12.05 -10.13 16.71
N THR A 217 -12.19 -11.36 17.24
CA THR A 217 -11.73 -11.70 18.60
C THR A 217 -10.20 -11.63 18.70
N LEU A 218 -9.48 -12.14 17.69
CA LEU A 218 -8.03 -12.05 17.63
C LEU A 218 -7.53 -10.62 17.46
N LEU A 219 -8.19 -9.82 16.62
CA LEU A 219 -7.87 -8.40 16.44
C LEU A 219 -8.05 -7.63 17.74
N ALA A 220 -9.16 -7.85 18.45
CA ALA A 220 -9.41 -7.24 19.76
C ALA A 220 -8.37 -7.69 20.80
N ALA A 221 -8.00 -8.97 20.83
CA ALA A 221 -6.95 -9.47 21.71
C ALA A 221 -5.57 -8.86 21.37
N ARG A 222 -5.26 -8.70 20.08
CA ARG A 222 -4.02 -8.04 19.63
C ARG A 222 -3.95 -6.58 20.09
N GLY A 223 -5.09 -5.88 20.12
CA GLY A 223 -5.18 -4.50 20.61
C GLY A 223 -4.77 -4.31 22.09
N HIS A 224 -4.66 -5.39 22.87
CA HIS A 224 -4.15 -5.34 24.24
C HIS A 224 -2.62 -5.51 24.34
N ARG A 225 -1.95 -5.83 23.23
CA ARG A 225 -0.48 -5.85 23.13
C ARG A 225 0.04 -4.42 22.92
N VAL A 226 1.29 -4.19 23.27
CA VAL A 226 1.96 -2.92 22.92
C VAL A 226 2.07 -2.85 21.39
N PRO A 227 1.53 -1.82 20.72
CA PRO A 227 1.66 -1.68 19.27
C PRO A 227 3.07 -1.19 18.89
N PRO A 228 3.54 -1.44 17.66
CA PRO A 228 4.72 -0.78 17.13
C PRO A 228 4.56 0.74 17.16
N ALA A 229 5.68 1.45 17.29
CA ALA A 229 5.67 2.91 17.28
C ALA A 229 5.21 3.43 15.91
N ARG A 230 4.36 4.46 15.91
CA ARG A 230 3.92 5.14 14.70
C ARG A 230 4.80 6.36 14.46
N ASP A 231 5.32 6.51 13.23
CA ASP A 231 5.96 7.76 12.79
C ASP A 231 4.89 8.70 12.25
N ASP A 232 4.35 9.54 13.14
CA ASP A 232 3.24 10.48 12.87
C ASP A 232 3.62 11.66 11.94
N LYS A 233 4.81 11.61 11.34
CA LYS A 233 5.21 12.54 10.29
C LYS A 233 4.33 12.36 9.07
N VAL A 234 3.77 13.46 8.57
CA VAL A 234 3.09 13.50 7.27
C VAL A 234 4.14 13.79 6.21
N VAL A 235 4.29 12.91 5.22
CA VAL A 235 5.16 13.11 4.05
C VAL A 235 4.28 13.46 2.85
N ALA A 236 4.60 14.56 2.18
CA ALA A 236 3.78 15.13 1.11
C ALA A 236 3.55 14.11 -0.03
N ALA A 237 4.64 13.58 -0.60
CA ALA A 237 4.56 12.56 -1.65
C ALA A 237 3.64 11.39 -1.28
N TRP A 238 3.87 10.79 -0.11
CA TRP A 238 3.16 9.58 0.30
C TRP A 238 1.68 9.83 0.58
N ASN A 239 1.34 11.03 1.07
CA ASN A 239 -0.05 11.44 1.22
C ASN A 239 -0.69 11.72 -0.14
N GLY A 240 0.03 12.27 -1.12
CA GLY A 240 -0.44 12.39 -2.50
C GLY A 240 -0.87 11.03 -3.10
N LEU A 241 -0.04 10.00 -2.92
CA LEU A 241 -0.37 8.63 -3.31
C LEU A 241 -1.60 8.08 -2.57
N ALA A 242 -1.70 8.32 -1.26
CA ALA A 242 -2.83 7.85 -0.45
C ALA A 242 -4.14 8.55 -0.84
N ILE A 243 -4.09 9.85 -1.12
CA ILE A 243 -5.22 10.66 -1.62
C ILE A 243 -5.72 10.06 -2.94
N ALA A 244 -4.82 9.80 -3.89
CA ALA A 244 -5.19 9.19 -5.16
C ALA A 244 -5.88 7.83 -4.96
N ALA A 245 -5.29 6.98 -4.11
CA ALA A 245 -5.78 5.64 -3.84
C ALA A 245 -7.18 5.65 -3.19
N LEU A 246 -7.38 6.47 -2.17
CA LEU A 246 -8.65 6.56 -1.45
C LEU A 246 -9.74 7.24 -2.26
N ALA A 247 -9.42 8.28 -3.04
CA ALA A 247 -10.38 8.93 -3.92
C ALA A 247 -10.91 7.97 -4.98
N GLU A 248 -10.02 7.28 -5.70
CA GLU A 248 -10.40 6.29 -6.72
C GLU A 248 -11.17 5.11 -6.11
N ALA A 249 -10.68 4.55 -4.99
CA ALA A 249 -11.35 3.43 -4.33
C ALA A 249 -12.74 3.82 -3.83
N GLY A 250 -12.86 5.00 -3.21
CA GLY A 250 -14.12 5.52 -2.70
C GLY A 250 -15.15 5.72 -3.80
N ALA A 251 -14.73 6.23 -4.96
CA ALA A 251 -15.61 6.42 -6.11
C ALA A 251 -16.07 5.09 -6.73
N LEU A 252 -15.17 4.11 -6.83
CA LEU A 252 -15.47 2.85 -7.52
C LEU A 252 -16.21 1.82 -6.65
N LEU A 253 -16.08 1.90 -5.33
CA LEU A 253 -16.71 1.00 -4.37
C LEU A 253 -17.89 1.61 -3.60
N ASP A 254 -18.31 2.82 -3.99
CA ASP A 254 -19.40 3.59 -3.36
C ASP A 254 -19.16 3.90 -1.87
N GLU A 255 -17.93 4.28 -1.51
CA GLU A 255 -17.50 4.60 -0.14
C GLU A 255 -17.20 6.11 0.01
N PRO A 256 -18.22 6.95 0.28
CA PRO A 256 -18.04 8.41 0.35
C PRO A 256 -17.10 8.84 1.48
N GLU A 257 -17.02 8.08 2.57
CA GLU A 257 -16.11 8.37 3.69
C GLU A 257 -14.62 8.35 3.28
N TRP A 258 -14.27 7.54 2.28
CA TRP A 258 -12.90 7.45 1.78
C TRP A 258 -12.55 8.65 0.91
N ILE A 259 -13.51 9.15 0.13
CA ILE A 259 -13.37 10.39 -0.63
C ILE A 259 -13.18 11.57 0.33
N GLU A 260 -14.00 11.65 1.38
CA GLU A 260 -13.87 12.72 2.39
C GLU A 260 -12.55 12.66 3.17
N ALA A 261 -12.02 11.46 3.44
CA ALA A 261 -10.69 11.31 4.01
C ALA A 261 -9.59 11.80 3.05
N ALA A 262 -9.70 11.48 1.76
CA ALA A 262 -8.77 11.98 0.74
C ALA A 262 -8.82 13.51 0.62
N ARG A 263 -10.02 14.12 0.65
CA ARG A 263 -10.18 15.58 0.69
C ARG A 263 -9.54 16.21 1.91
N THR A 264 -9.79 15.66 3.09
CA THR A 264 -9.23 16.18 4.35
C THR A 264 -7.69 16.16 4.32
N ALA A 265 -7.10 15.08 3.81
CA ALA A 265 -5.65 14.99 3.64
C ALA A 265 -5.13 15.99 2.61
N ALA A 266 -5.85 16.18 1.49
CA ALA A 266 -5.50 17.17 0.46
C ALA A 266 -5.55 18.61 1.00
N ASP A 267 -6.58 18.97 1.76
CA ASP A 267 -6.69 20.25 2.46
C ASP A 267 -5.52 20.49 3.41
N LEU A 268 -5.09 19.45 4.13
CA LEU A 268 -3.91 19.56 5.00
C LEU A 268 -2.64 19.84 4.18
N LEU A 269 -2.44 19.15 3.06
CA LEU A 269 -1.28 19.41 2.19
C LEU A 269 -1.31 20.84 1.65
N LEU A 270 -2.47 21.37 1.26
CA LEU A 270 -2.59 22.77 0.83
C LEU A 270 -2.31 23.76 1.96
N THR A 271 -2.83 23.51 3.16
CA THR A 271 -2.78 24.48 4.26
C THR A 271 -1.47 24.45 5.06
N VAL A 272 -0.81 23.30 5.11
CA VAL A 272 0.40 23.08 5.91
C VAL A 272 1.63 22.93 5.03
N HIS A 273 1.53 22.26 3.87
CA HIS A 273 2.70 21.96 3.05
C HIS A 273 2.96 22.97 1.93
N LEU A 274 1.92 23.53 1.32
CA LEU A 274 2.04 24.46 0.21
C LEU A 274 2.06 25.92 0.69
N GLY A 275 3.01 26.72 0.18
CA GLY A 275 3.01 28.18 0.39
C GLY A 275 3.41 28.63 1.79
N VAL A 276 4.39 27.93 2.39
CA VAL A 276 5.01 28.32 3.67
C VAL A 276 5.87 29.60 3.52
N ASP A 277 6.22 29.99 2.30
CA ASP A 277 6.89 31.25 1.97
C ASP A 277 5.94 32.25 1.29
N ASP A 278 6.34 33.53 1.30
CA ASP A 278 5.55 34.64 0.74
C ASP A 278 5.34 34.55 -0.79
N GLU A 279 5.98 33.59 -1.47
CA GLU A 279 5.92 33.38 -2.93
C GLU A 279 4.88 32.30 -3.33
N GLY A 280 4.55 31.36 -2.43
CA GLY A 280 3.35 30.52 -2.55
C GLY A 280 3.46 29.30 -3.48
N ASP A 281 4.65 29.01 -4.01
CA ASP A 281 4.90 27.94 -4.99
C ASP A 281 5.75 26.78 -4.45
N ARG A 282 6.25 26.89 -3.22
CA ARG A 282 7.10 25.87 -2.59
C ARG A 282 6.31 24.93 -1.70
N LEU A 283 6.52 23.64 -1.94
CA LEU A 283 6.03 22.56 -1.11
C LEU A 283 7.11 22.20 -0.08
N VAL A 284 6.73 21.99 1.19
CA VAL A 284 7.60 21.34 2.18
C VAL A 284 7.37 19.83 2.19
N ARG A 285 8.45 19.07 2.34
CA ARG A 285 8.41 17.60 2.26
C ARG A 285 7.62 16.97 3.38
N THR A 286 7.74 17.51 4.59
CA THR A 286 7.19 16.88 5.79
C THR A 286 6.51 17.87 6.73
N SER A 287 5.51 17.40 7.47
CA SER A 287 4.96 18.09 8.63
C SER A 287 4.76 17.12 9.79
N ARG A 288 4.61 17.67 11.01
CA ARG A 288 4.23 16.92 12.22
C ARG A 288 3.46 17.84 13.15
N ASP A 289 2.43 17.33 13.81
CA ASP A 289 1.59 18.08 14.76
C ASP A 289 1.04 19.39 14.15
N GLY A 290 0.62 19.33 12.88
CA GLY A 290 0.11 20.46 12.09
C GLY A 290 1.15 21.54 11.74
N ARG A 291 2.46 21.25 11.90
CA ARG A 291 3.53 22.20 11.62
C ARG A 291 4.42 21.73 10.46
N PRO A 292 4.68 22.59 9.46
CA PRO A 292 5.63 22.27 8.40
C PRO A 292 7.04 22.09 8.97
N GLY A 293 7.80 21.17 8.38
CA GLY A 293 9.24 21.06 8.62
C GLY A 293 10.04 22.02 7.76
N ASP A 294 11.36 22.02 7.95
CA ASP A 294 12.29 22.94 7.29
C ASP A 294 12.90 22.38 5.99
N THR A 295 12.40 21.24 5.50
CA THR A 295 12.94 20.55 4.31
C THR A 295 12.04 20.74 3.11
N ASP A 296 12.65 21.19 2.03
CA ASP A 296 11.98 21.44 0.76
C ASP A 296 11.49 20.14 0.14
N GLY A 297 10.36 20.24 -0.56
CA GLY A 297 9.87 19.19 -1.43
C GLY A 297 10.89 18.91 -2.54
N VAL A 298 11.04 17.63 -2.84
CA VAL A 298 11.79 17.12 -4.01
C VAL A 298 10.80 16.78 -5.12
N LEU A 299 11.26 16.38 -6.31
CA LEU A 299 10.40 16.11 -7.47
C LEU A 299 9.19 15.22 -7.11
N GLU A 300 9.46 14.15 -6.38
CA GLU A 300 8.47 13.17 -5.91
C GLU A 300 7.32 13.84 -5.15
N ASP A 301 7.61 14.80 -4.27
CA ASP A 301 6.59 15.48 -3.46
C ASP A 301 5.63 16.29 -4.34
N TYR A 302 6.12 16.99 -5.35
CA TYR A 302 5.26 17.75 -6.25
C TYR A 302 4.45 16.82 -7.17
N ALA A 303 5.11 15.79 -7.72
CA ALA A 303 4.48 14.88 -8.68
C ALA A 303 3.34 14.06 -8.05
N ASP A 304 3.58 13.46 -6.89
CA ASP A 304 2.61 12.58 -6.24
C ASP A 304 1.44 13.38 -5.63
N VAL A 305 1.69 14.59 -5.12
CA VAL A 305 0.61 15.47 -4.65
C VAL A 305 -0.25 15.96 -5.82
N ALA A 306 0.37 16.33 -6.94
CA ALA A 306 -0.36 16.66 -8.16
C ALA A 306 -1.22 15.47 -8.64
N GLU A 307 -0.70 14.24 -8.60
CA GLU A 307 -1.48 13.05 -8.92
C GLU A 307 -2.69 12.88 -7.98
N GLY A 308 -2.49 13.03 -6.66
CA GLY A 308 -3.57 12.99 -5.68
C GLY A 308 -4.68 14.01 -5.96
N PHE A 309 -4.31 15.24 -6.27
CA PHE A 309 -5.26 16.30 -6.61
C PHE A 309 -5.99 16.03 -7.93
N LEU A 310 -5.30 15.50 -8.96
CA LEU A 310 -5.95 15.12 -10.22
C LEU A 310 -6.93 13.96 -10.05
N ALA A 311 -6.61 12.99 -9.18
CA ALA A 311 -7.52 11.90 -8.84
C ALA A 311 -8.76 12.43 -8.10
N LEU A 312 -8.58 13.31 -7.11
CA LEU A 312 -9.70 13.98 -6.43
C LEU A 312 -10.56 14.77 -7.41
N TYR A 313 -9.97 15.59 -8.28
CA TYR A 313 -10.70 16.31 -9.31
C TYR A 313 -11.54 15.36 -10.18
N SER A 314 -10.94 14.24 -10.62
CA SER A 314 -11.60 13.27 -11.50
C SER A 314 -12.82 12.61 -10.84
N VAL A 315 -12.80 12.47 -9.52
CA VAL A 315 -13.88 11.87 -8.73
C VAL A 315 -14.95 12.89 -8.34
N THR A 316 -14.54 14.11 -8.01
CA THR A 316 -15.39 15.09 -7.32
C THR A 316 -15.91 16.19 -8.24
N GLY A 317 -15.20 16.48 -9.33
CA GLY A 317 -15.49 17.58 -10.26
C GLY A 317 -15.19 18.96 -9.69
N GLU A 318 -14.44 19.06 -8.58
CA GLU A 318 -14.08 20.34 -7.97
C GLU A 318 -12.83 20.94 -8.63
N ASP A 319 -13.05 21.99 -9.42
CA ASP A 319 -12.02 22.64 -10.26
C ASP A 319 -10.78 23.13 -9.49
N GLU A 320 -10.90 23.38 -8.19
CA GLU A 320 -9.78 23.84 -7.35
C GLU A 320 -8.64 22.82 -7.30
N TRP A 321 -8.95 21.52 -7.21
CA TRP A 321 -7.94 20.47 -7.20
C TRP A 321 -7.14 20.43 -8.50
N LEU A 322 -7.82 20.61 -9.65
CA LEU A 322 -7.15 20.70 -10.94
C LEU A 322 -6.25 21.93 -11.02
N ALA A 323 -6.70 23.07 -10.50
CA ALA A 323 -5.92 24.30 -10.49
C ALA A 323 -4.65 24.14 -9.63
N PHE A 324 -4.75 23.56 -8.43
CA PHE A 324 -3.58 23.32 -7.56
C PHE A 324 -2.63 22.29 -8.15
N ALA A 325 -3.13 21.22 -8.76
CA ALA A 325 -2.28 20.27 -9.48
C ALA A 325 -1.50 20.97 -10.60
N GLY A 326 -2.13 21.90 -11.32
CA GLY A 326 -1.47 22.73 -12.34
C GLY A 326 -0.31 23.55 -11.78
N VAL A 327 -0.49 24.20 -10.62
CA VAL A 327 0.58 24.97 -9.95
C VAL A 327 1.77 24.07 -9.63
N LEU A 328 1.54 22.89 -9.04
CA LEU A 328 2.60 21.96 -8.69
C LEU A 328 3.35 21.46 -9.93
N LEU A 329 2.63 21.14 -11.01
CA LEU A 329 3.24 20.71 -12.26
C LEU A 329 4.05 21.82 -12.94
N ASP A 330 3.60 23.08 -12.88
CA ASP A 330 4.37 24.21 -13.39
C ASP A 330 5.71 24.35 -12.65
N VAL A 331 5.74 24.12 -11.34
CA VAL A 331 6.98 24.05 -10.54
C VAL A 331 7.88 22.90 -11.00
N VAL A 332 7.31 21.70 -11.21
CA VAL A 332 8.05 20.54 -11.76
C VAL A 332 8.71 20.90 -13.09
N LEU A 333 7.96 21.51 -14.01
CA LEU A 333 8.47 21.87 -15.33
C LEU A 333 9.50 23.00 -15.28
N ALA A 334 9.39 23.92 -14.34
CA ALA A 334 10.31 25.05 -14.19
C ALA A 334 11.64 24.65 -13.53
N HIS A 335 11.58 23.80 -12.50
CA HIS A 335 12.73 23.58 -11.61
C HIS A 335 13.40 22.21 -11.77
N PHE A 336 12.68 21.18 -12.19
CA PHE A 336 13.19 19.81 -12.15
C PHE A 336 13.57 19.25 -13.53
N ARG A 337 13.27 19.91 -14.65
CA ARG A 337 13.65 19.41 -15.98
C ARG A 337 15.16 19.29 -16.16
N ASP A 338 15.62 18.16 -16.69
CA ASP A 338 17.04 17.91 -16.97
C ASP A 338 17.53 18.44 -18.34
N GLY A 339 16.62 18.94 -19.18
CA GLY A 339 16.89 19.42 -20.54
C GLY A 339 17.09 18.32 -21.60
N HIS A 340 17.02 17.04 -21.22
CA HIS A 340 17.24 15.86 -22.06
C HIS A 340 16.01 14.94 -22.14
N GLY A 341 14.91 15.33 -21.51
CA GLY A 341 13.63 14.61 -21.51
C GLY A 341 13.33 13.88 -20.20
N GLY A 342 14.21 13.99 -19.21
CA GLY A 342 14.01 13.52 -17.84
C GLY A 342 13.87 14.66 -16.83
N PHE A 343 13.92 14.29 -15.55
CA PHE A 343 13.84 15.21 -14.42
C PHE A 343 14.93 14.87 -13.40
N PHE A 344 15.39 15.87 -12.64
CA PHE A 344 16.20 15.69 -11.45
C PHE A 344 15.30 15.32 -10.26
N ASP A 345 15.84 14.55 -9.32
CA ASP A 345 15.17 14.24 -8.05
C ASP A 345 15.15 15.45 -7.11
#